data_AF-A0A5X7VWL9-F1
#
_entry.id   AF-A0A5X7VWL9-F1
#
_cell.length_a   1.000
_cell.length_b   1.000
_cell.length_c   1.000
_cell.angle_alpha   90.00
_cell.angle_beta   90.00
_cell.angle_gamma   90.00
#
_symmetry.space_group_name_H-M   'P 1'
#
loop_
_entity.id
_entity.type
_entity.pdbx_description
1 polymer ?
#
loop_
_entity_poly.entity_id
_entity_poly.type
_entity_poly.pdbx_seq_one_letter_code
_entity_poly.pdbx_strand_id
1 'polypeptide(L)' 'LECVVKTQSSVAKILGIESLSPHVSGNPKFEYANMVEDIREKVSSEMERFFPKNDDE' A
#
# COMPACT_ATOMS: atom_id res chain seq x y z
N LEU A 1 1.16 -9.99 -16.32
CA LEU A 1 2.11 -9.98 -15.17
C LEU A 1 3.09 -8.81 -15.25
N GLU A 2 3.82 -8.63 -16.36
CA GLU A 2 4.79 -7.54 -16.50
C GLU A 2 4.21 -6.14 -16.19
N CYS A 3 3.07 -5.79 -16.79
CA CYS A 3 2.45 -4.48 -16.59
C CYS A 3 2.10 -4.23 -15.11
N VAL A 4 1.51 -5.20 -14.42
CA VAL A 4 1.09 -5.01 -13.02
C VAL A 4 2.28 -4.87 -12.07
N VAL A 5 3.35 -5.64 -12.27
CA VAL A 5 4.57 -5.55 -11.45
C VAL A 5 5.29 -4.23 -11.69
N LYS A 6 5.43 -3.80 -12.95
CA LYS A 6 6.04 -2.49 -13.28
C LYS A 6 5.22 -1.35 -12.71
N THR A 7 3.89 -1.37 -12.87
CA THR A 7 3.01 -0.36 -12.32
C THR A 7 3.12 -0.29 -10.80
N GLN A 8 3.06 -1.41 -10.08
CA GLN A 8 3.18 -1.41 -8.62
C GLN A 8 4.53 -0.83 -8.15
N SER A 9 5.63 -1.21 -8.81
CA SER A 9 6.96 -0.69 -8.48
C SER A 9 7.08 0.82 -8.73
N SER A 10 6.43 1.34 -9.78
CA SER A 10 6.38 2.77 -10.08
C SER A 10 5.49 3.53 -9.09
N VAL A 11 4.29 3.03 -8.80
CA VAL A 11 3.33 3.65 -7.87
C VAL A 11 3.88 3.70 -6.45
N ALA A 12 4.61 2.68 -5.99
CA ALA A 12 5.28 2.71 -4.69
C ALA A 12 6.29 3.88 -4.56
N LYS A 13 7.00 4.22 -5.64
CA LYS A 13 7.93 5.36 -5.66
C LYS A 13 7.18 6.69 -5.70
N ILE A 14 6.11 6.78 -6.50
CA ILE A 14 5.25 7.96 -6.56
C ILE A 14 4.66 8.27 -5.18
N LEU A 15 4.18 7.25 -4.46
CA LEU A 15 3.69 7.41 -3.09
C LEU A 15 4.77 8.00 -2.15
N GLY A 16 6.01 7.54 -2.26
CA GLY A 16 7.14 8.08 -1.50
C GLY A 16 7.40 9.56 -1.83
N ILE A 17 7.39 9.92 -3.11
CA ILE A 17 7.55 11.32 -3.56
C ILE A 17 6.41 12.20 -3.01
N GLU A 18 5.16 11.77 -3.15
CA GLU A 18 3.99 12.55 -2.72
C GLU A 18 3.91 12.70 -1.20
N SER A 19 4.39 11.70 -0.43
CA SER A 19 4.47 11.81 1.03
C SER A 19 5.40 12.93 1.52
N LEU A 20 6.31 13.39 0.66
CA LEU A 20 7.24 14.51 0.95
C LEU A 20 6.73 15.84 0.42
N SER A 21 5.54 15.88 -0.19
CA SER A 21 4.96 17.10 -0.75
C SER A 21 4.65 18.12 0.35
N PRO A 22 5.03 19.40 0.19
CA PRO A 22 4.76 20.43 1.19
C PRO A 22 3.26 20.61 1.50
N HIS A 23 2.39 20.32 0.53
CA HIS A 23 0.95 20.47 0.65
C HIS A 23 0.29 19.46 1.61
N VAL A 24 0.99 18.38 1.95
CA VAL A 24 0.51 17.36 2.89
C VAL A 24 1.35 17.29 4.17
N SER A 25 2.36 18.16 4.29
CA SER A 25 3.25 18.20 5.45
C SER A 25 2.50 18.43 6.76
N GLY A 26 2.83 17.65 7.79
CA GLY A 26 2.16 17.69 9.10
C GLY A 26 0.77 17.05 9.13
N ASN A 27 0.27 16.51 8.01
CA ASN A 27 -0.98 15.76 7.99
C ASN A 27 -0.70 14.26 8.22
N PRO A 28 -1.12 13.68 9.36
CA PRO A 28 -0.83 12.29 9.69
C PRO A 28 -1.43 11.30 8.69
N LYS A 29 -2.50 11.68 7.97
CA LYS A 29 -3.08 10.83 6.91
C LYS A 29 -2.10 10.56 5.77
N PHE A 30 -1.17 11.47 5.51
CA PHE A 30 -0.21 11.38 4.41
C PHE A 30 1.22 11.12 4.88
N GLU A 31 1.42 10.86 6.18
CA GLU A 31 2.69 10.32 6.65
C GLU A 31 2.94 8.96 6.01
N TYR A 32 4.12 8.79 5.44
CA TYR A 32 4.47 7.59 4.68
C TYR A 32 4.23 6.29 5.46
N ALA A 33 4.63 6.26 6.74
CA ALA A 33 4.44 5.10 7.61
C ALA A 33 2.95 4.73 7.77
N ASN A 34 2.08 5.71 7.97
CA ASN A 34 0.65 5.49 8.15
C ASN A 34 -0.01 5.01 6.85
N MET A 35 0.37 5.57 5.71
CA MET A 35 -0.11 5.10 4.40
C MET A 35 0.36 3.68 4.08
N VAL A 36 1.61 3.34 4.39
CA VAL A 36 2.14 1.97 4.18
C VAL A 36 1.41 0.95 5.05
N GLU A 37 1.11 1.30 6.30
CA GLU A 37 0.35 0.44 7.20
C GLU A 37 -1.08 0.21 6.70
N ASP A 38 -1.80 1.27 6.32
CA ASP A 38 -3.15 1.17 5.74
C ASP A 38 -3.18 0.29 4.47
N ILE A 39 -2.20 0.46 3.57
CA ILE A 39 -2.05 -0.40 2.39
C ILE A 39 -1.79 -1.85 2.78
N ARG A 40 -0.94 -2.10 3.79
CA ARG A 40 -0.62 -3.46 4.27
C ARG A 40 -1.86 -4.15 4.82
N GLU A 41 -2.63 -3.49 5.68
CA GLU A 41 -3.86 -4.03 6.24
C GLU A 41 -4.87 -4.34 5.14
N LYS A 42 -5.08 -3.39 4.22
CA LYS A 42 -6.01 -3.58 3.10
C LYS A 42 -5.63 -4.77 2.23
N VAL A 43 -4.37 -4.87 1.79
CA VAL A 43 -3.91 -6.01 0.97
C VAL A 43 -4.02 -7.32 1.75
N SER A 44 -3.65 -7.34 3.03
CA SER A 44 -3.74 -8.55 3.86
C SER A 44 -5.18 -9.08 3.95
N SER A 45 -6.16 -8.19 4.12
CA SER A 45 -7.58 -8.57 4.17
C SER A 45 -8.09 -9.18 2.87
N GLU A 46 -7.67 -8.63 1.71
CA GLU A 46 -8.04 -9.18 0.41
C GLU A 46 -7.34 -10.52 0.15
N MET A 47 -6.07 -10.65 0.56
CA MET A 47 -5.33 -11.91 0.44
C MET A 47 -5.97 -13.01 1.29
N GLU A 48 -6.29 -12.75 2.55
CA GLU A 48 -6.93 -13.74 3.44
C GLU A 48 -8.29 -14.19 2.89
N ARG A 49 -9.05 -13.31 2.26
CA ARG A 49 -10.36 -13.63 1.68
C ARG A 49 -10.31 -14.66 0.56
N PHE A 50 -9.27 -14.62 -0.28
CA PHE A 50 -9.15 -15.50 -1.46
C PHE A 50 -8.10 -16.61 -1.29
N PHE A 51 -7.16 -16.41 -0.38
CA PHE A 51 -6.05 -17.29 -0.06
C PHE A 51 -5.89 -17.35 1.47
N PRO A 52 -6.87 -17.93 2.18
CA PRO A 52 -6.83 -18.04 3.63
C PRO A 52 -5.60 -18.85 4.06
N LYS A 53 -5.05 -18.53 5.23
CA LYS A 53 -3.86 -19.24 5.75
C LYS A 53 -4.18 -20.64 6.26
N ASN A 54 -5.44 -20.88 6.60
CA ASN A 54 -5.93 -22.17 7.03
C ASN A 54 -6.78 -22.75 5.88
N ASP A 55 -6.33 -23.85 5.31
CA ASP A 55 -7.03 -24.55 4.21
C ASP A 55 -8.30 -25.31 4.70
N ASP A 56 -8.59 -25.29 6.01
CA ASP A 56 -9.65 -26.07 6.68
C ASP A 56 -10.98 -25.32 6.90
N GLU A 57 -11.16 -24.12 6.33
CA GLU A 57 -12.45 -23.37 6.28
C GLU A 57 -13.06 -23.29 4.88
#